data_AF-A0A951EEN9-F1
#
_entry.id   AF-A0A951EEN9-F1
#
_cell.length_a   1.000
_cell.length_b   1.000
_cell.length_c   1.000
_cell.angle_alpha   90.00
_cell.angle_beta   90.00
_cell.angle_gamma   90.00
#
_symmetry.space_group_name_H-M   'P 1'
#
loop_
_entity.id
_entity.type
_entity.pdbx_description
1 polymer ?
#
loop_
_entity_poly.entity_id
_entity_poly.type
_entity_poly.pdbx_seq_one_letter_code
_entity_poly.pdbx_strand_id
1 'polypeptide(L)'
;MQIVLMLGWVLSGIPLRGACNALAGMQAMKVDWGFAFPVPHFTTVRCWLLRLGHYLLNRPKESGADWVWIVDHSNQIGQERCLLILGVRASRLPPPGADFPLRLTQMEPIALEPVLVSDKEVVYQQLKAHLAKTGVPRAILSDHGGDLAGGIALFRKEYPRTLDLYDITHKAACLLKARLERDAQWGAFAAQAGRTKCRIQQTEWSFLVPPSPRLKSRYMNLGELIGWGKKTLALLDDPGPEVLRHGTAERLNEKLGWLGQYREGLARWSEMEQTIDVAVDFVRTQGLSRGAGKDLRRRLGALTVGPEAAQLGRDLAQFVTAQGRRLDRGERLPGSSEVIESCFGKFKTLEREQSKGGFTSLLLALAACVSERTQEVVHQALQSSKTRHVIEWIKTKLGDTLGSKRRRAYQARKAKTTAPTVSKSETKLEGSPILAHP
;
A
#
# COMPACT_ATOMS: atom_id res chain seq x y z
N MET A 1 -3.57 18.55 23.53
CA MET A 1 -2.16 18.14 23.63
C MET A 1 -1.95 16.63 23.83
N GLN A 2 -2.39 16.03 24.94
CA GLN A 2 -2.02 14.64 25.29
C GLN A 2 -2.51 13.56 24.30
N ILE A 3 -3.76 13.65 23.83
CA ILE A 3 -4.27 12.72 22.80
C ILE A 3 -3.52 12.89 21.48
N VAL A 4 -3.12 14.12 21.15
CA VAL A 4 -2.33 14.42 19.95
C VAL A 4 -0.96 13.74 20.03
N LEU A 5 -0.31 13.78 21.20
CA LEU A 5 0.96 13.07 21.44
C LEU A 5 0.81 11.57 21.22
N MET A 6 -0.20 10.94 21.84
CA MET A 6 -0.45 9.49 21.69
C MET A 6 -0.73 9.09 20.24
N LEU A 7 -1.58 9.86 19.54
CA LEU A 7 -1.86 9.63 18.11
C LEU A 7 -0.62 9.89 17.25
N GLY A 8 0.19 10.89 17.60
CA GLY A 8 1.47 11.19 16.96
C GLY A 8 2.43 10.02 17.03
N TRP A 9 2.66 9.45 18.23
CA TRP A 9 3.48 8.24 18.40
C TRP A 9 2.98 7.06 17.57
N VAL A 10 1.67 6.79 17.63
CA VAL A 10 1.06 5.68 16.89
C VAL A 10 1.23 5.87 15.38
N LEU A 11 0.94 7.06 14.88
CA LEU A 11 1.09 7.40 13.47
C LEU A 11 2.57 7.53 13.05
N SER A 12 3.51 7.66 13.97
CA SER A 12 4.95 7.56 13.69
C SER A 12 5.45 6.11 13.69
N GLY A 13 4.58 5.13 13.91
CA GLY A 13 4.89 3.71 13.79
C GLY A 13 5.06 2.97 15.12
N ILE A 14 4.86 3.65 16.25
CA ILE A 14 4.83 3.00 17.57
C ILE A 14 3.52 2.18 17.68
N PRO A 15 3.58 0.87 18.01
CA PRO A 15 2.37 0.07 18.18
C PRO A 15 1.43 0.67 19.24
N LEU A 16 0.12 0.46 19.11
CA LEU A 16 -0.88 0.97 20.07
C LEU A 16 -0.53 0.64 21.54
N ARG A 17 -0.12 -0.61 21.82
CA ARG A 17 0.34 -1.02 23.16
C ARG A 17 1.70 -0.40 23.52
N GLY A 18 2.59 -0.28 22.54
CA GLY A 18 3.90 0.36 22.71
C GLY A 18 3.77 1.83 23.10
N ALA A 19 2.82 2.57 22.53
CA ALA A 19 2.57 3.96 22.88
C ALA A 19 2.09 4.10 24.34
N CYS A 20 1.22 3.20 24.79
CA CYS A 20 0.80 3.16 26.20
C CYS A 20 1.97 2.81 27.13
N ASN A 21 2.80 1.83 26.76
CA ASN A 21 3.98 1.44 27.54
C ASN A 21 5.03 2.54 27.60
N ALA A 22 5.22 3.29 26.51
CA ALA A 22 6.13 4.44 26.48
C ALA A 22 5.68 5.52 27.46
N LEU A 23 4.39 5.86 27.48
CA LEU A 23 3.83 6.80 28.45
C LEU A 23 4.01 6.31 29.89
N ALA A 24 3.74 5.03 30.16
CA ALA A 24 3.93 4.43 31.48
C ALA A 24 5.41 4.49 31.91
N GLY A 25 6.33 4.22 31.00
CA GLY A 25 7.77 4.34 31.23
C GLY A 25 8.18 5.78 31.54
N MET A 26 7.69 6.76 30.79
CA MET A 26 7.94 8.18 31.05
C MET A 26 7.48 8.60 32.46
N GLN A 27 6.32 8.11 32.90
CA GLN A 27 5.81 8.39 34.25
C GLN A 27 6.66 7.76 35.35
N ALA A 28 7.26 6.59 35.09
CA ALA A 28 8.13 5.92 36.06
C ALA A 28 9.50 6.63 36.24
N MET A 29 9.94 7.43 35.27
CA MET A 29 11.26 8.09 35.28
C MET A 29 11.38 9.25 36.28
N LYS A 30 10.29 9.64 36.98
CA LYS A 30 10.26 10.77 37.94
C LYS A 30 10.80 12.10 37.35
N VAL A 31 10.61 12.30 36.04
CA VAL A 31 10.93 13.55 35.34
C VAL A 31 9.63 14.36 35.20
N ASP A 32 9.71 15.68 35.41
CA ASP A 32 8.60 16.58 35.08
C ASP A 32 8.58 16.83 33.56
N TRP A 33 7.72 16.09 32.87
CA TRP A 33 7.53 16.21 31.43
C TRP A 33 6.61 17.38 31.04
N GLY A 34 6.09 18.15 31.98
CA GLY A 34 5.18 19.27 31.71
C GLY A 34 3.76 18.84 31.32
N PHE A 35 3.37 17.59 31.59
CA PHE A 35 1.98 17.13 31.42
C PHE A 35 1.62 15.97 32.37
N ALA A 36 0.40 15.99 32.91
CA ALA A 36 -0.16 14.91 33.72
C ALA A 36 -1.29 14.20 32.94
N PHE A 37 -1.02 12.99 32.44
CA PHE A 37 -1.97 12.23 31.62
C PHE A 37 -2.04 10.76 32.05
N PRO A 38 -3.18 10.23 32.50
CA PRO A 38 -3.28 8.83 32.88
C PRO A 38 -2.98 7.92 31.68
N VAL A 39 -2.28 6.80 31.89
CA VAL A 39 -1.97 5.85 30.82
C VAL A 39 -3.27 5.24 30.30
N PRO A 40 -3.69 5.54 29.05
CA PRO A 40 -4.92 4.97 28.53
C PRO A 40 -4.67 3.51 28.14
N HIS A 41 -5.70 2.68 28.20
CA HIS A 41 -5.65 1.36 27.60
C HIS A 41 -5.56 1.46 26.06
N PHE A 42 -4.87 0.52 25.41
CA PHE A 42 -4.62 0.58 23.96
C PHE A 42 -5.90 0.65 23.10
N THR A 43 -7.02 0.11 23.60
CA THR A 43 -8.33 0.18 22.94
C THR A 43 -8.88 1.61 22.89
N THR A 44 -8.58 2.43 23.91
CA THR A 44 -8.94 3.85 23.96
C THR A 44 -8.15 4.62 22.90
N VAL A 45 -6.84 4.38 22.78
CA VAL A 45 -6.01 5.00 21.73
C VAL A 45 -6.48 4.59 20.35
N ARG A 46 -6.81 3.30 20.16
CA ARG A 46 -7.42 2.81 18.92
C ARG A 46 -8.73 3.52 18.61
N CYS A 47 -9.59 3.74 19.59
CA CYS A 47 -10.84 4.47 19.41
C CYS A 47 -10.59 5.91 18.93
N TRP A 48 -9.64 6.62 19.54
CA TRP A 48 -9.27 7.97 19.09
C TRP A 48 -8.76 7.97 17.64
N LEU A 49 -7.92 7.01 17.28
CA LEU A 49 -7.38 6.86 15.93
C LEU A 49 -8.50 6.63 14.88
N LEU A 50 -9.44 5.73 15.16
CA LEU A 50 -10.55 5.45 14.26
C LEU A 50 -11.50 6.64 14.13
N ARG A 51 -11.74 7.38 15.22
CA ARG A 51 -12.57 8.58 15.21
C ARG A 51 -11.92 9.70 14.41
N LEU A 52 -10.60 9.86 14.51
CA LEU A 52 -9.82 10.77 13.67
C LEU A 52 -9.93 10.39 12.20
N GLY A 53 -9.72 9.11 11.84
CA GLY A 53 -9.84 8.63 10.47
C GLY A 53 -11.25 8.84 9.90
N HIS A 54 -12.28 8.52 10.67
CA HIS A 54 -13.67 8.78 10.30
C HIS A 54 -13.96 10.27 10.10
N TYR A 55 -13.45 11.13 10.98
CA TYR A 55 -13.59 12.58 10.81
C TYR A 55 -12.92 13.06 9.52
N LEU A 56 -11.67 12.68 9.29
CA LEU A 56 -10.91 13.11 8.10
C LEU A 56 -11.57 12.62 6.81
N LEU A 57 -12.15 11.42 6.78
CA LEU A 57 -12.84 10.89 5.61
C LEU A 57 -14.16 11.62 5.28
N ASN A 58 -14.85 12.12 6.30
CA ASN A 58 -16.21 12.66 6.18
C ASN A 58 -16.31 14.18 6.37
N ARG A 59 -15.25 14.85 6.85
CA ARG A 59 -15.25 16.31 6.95
C ARG A 59 -15.47 16.91 5.55
N PRO A 60 -16.25 18.00 5.43
CA PRO A 60 -16.42 18.70 4.17
C PRO A 60 -15.07 18.99 3.51
N LYS A 61 -14.98 18.77 2.20
CA LYS A 61 -13.81 19.14 1.41
C LYS A 61 -14.12 20.44 0.67
N GLU A 62 -13.08 21.20 0.37
CA GLU A 62 -13.20 22.32 -0.54
C GLU A 62 -13.64 21.82 -1.91
N SER A 63 -14.71 22.38 -2.45
CA SER A 63 -15.06 22.17 -3.85
C SER A 63 -14.06 22.90 -4.73
N GLY A 64 -13.56 22.24 -5.78
CA GLY A 64 -12.55 22.83 -6.65
C GLY A 64 -12.37 22.06 -7.95
N ALA A 65 -12.02 22.76 -9.02
CA ALA A 65 -11.77 22.15 -10.33
C ALA A 65 -10.33 21.64 -10.50
N ASP A 66 -9.44 21.87 -9.53
CA ASP A 66 -8.01 21.56 -9.54
C ASP A 66 -7.64 20.33 -8.69
N TRP A 67 -8.63 19.55 -8.25
CA TRP A 67 -8.38 18.30 -7.54
C TRP A 67 -7.71 17.27 -8.46
N VAL A 68 -6.64 16.68 -7.99
CA VAL A 68 -6.06 15.46 -8.54
C VAL A 68 -6.41 14.31 -7.61
N TRP A 69 -7.14 13.33 -8.12
CA TRP A 69 -7.44 12.10 -7.41
C TRP A 69 -6.39 11.05 -7.74
N ILE A 70 -5.75 10.48 -6.74
CA ILE A 70 -4.85 9.34 -6.87
C ILE A 70 -5.61 8.13 -6.36
N VAL A 71 -5.73 7.12 -7.21
CA VAL A 71 -6.64 6.00 -7.03
C VAL A 71 -5.88 4.69 -7.12
N ASP A 72 -6.12 3.81 -6.15
CA ASP A 72 -5.54 2.47 -6.12
C ASP A 72 -6.49 1.47 -5.43
N HIS A 73 -6.33 0.19 -5.76
CA HIS A 73 -7.01 -0.91 -5.11
C HIS A 73 -6.08 -1.65 -4.16
N SER A 74 -6.44 -1.68 -2.88
CA SER A 74 -5.80 -2.58 -1.92
C SER A 74 -6.41 -3.97 -1.97
N ASN A 75 -5.57 -4.99 -2.08
CA ASN A 75 -5.96 -6.40 -1.97
C ASN A 75 -5.48 -6.98 -0.64
N GLN A 76 -6.38 -7.10 0.36
CA GLN A 76 -6.11 -7.86 1.60
C GLN A 76 -6.52 -9.34 1.46
N ILE A 77 -6.23 -10.14 2.50
CA ILE A 77 -6.58 -11.58 2.54
C ILE A 77 -8.11 -11.72 2.60
N GLY A 78 -8.71 -12.34 1.57
CA GLY A 78 -10.15 -12.50 1.44
C GLY A 78 -10.60 -12.20 0.00
N GLN A 79 -11.91 -12.16 -0.22
CA GLN A 79 -12.50 -11.73 -1.50
C GLN A 79 -12.63 -10.20 -1.61
N GLU A 80 -12.42 -9.47 -0.51
CA GLU A 80 -12.62 -8.03 -0.45
C GLU A 80 -11.42 -7.28 -1.05
N ARG A 81 -11.72 -6.31 -1.93
CA ARG A 81 -10.82 -5.26 -2.39
C ARG A 81 -11.26 -3.94 -1.75
N CYS A 82 -10.37 -2.97 -1.63
CA CYS A 82 -10.75 -1.62 -1.18
C CYS A 82 -10.23 -0.59 -2.16
N LEU A 83 -11.13 0.19 -2.75
CA LEU A 83 -10.78 1.37 -3.53
C LEU A 83 -10.41 2.49 -2.56
N LEU A 84 -9.17 2.96 -2.65
CA LEU A 84 -8.69 4.14 -1.96
C LEU A 84 -8.62 5.30 -2.96
N ILE A 85 -9.24 6.43 -2.61
CA ILE A 85 -9.07 7.70 -3.32
C ILE A 85 -8.43 8.70 -2.37
N LEU A 86 -7.20 9.10 -2.67
CA LEU A 86 -6.54 10.25 -2.05
C LEU A 86 -6.61 11.44 -2.99
N GLY A 87 -6.88 12.62 -2.46
CA GLY A 87 -6.99 13.86 -3.23
C GLY A 87 -5.88 14.84 -2.85
N VAL A 88 -5.40 15.59 -3.83
CA VAL A 88 -4.59 16.79 -3.60
C VAL A 88 -5.03 17.92 -4.52
N ARG A 89 -4.96 19.15 -4.04
CA ARG A 89 -5.26 20.37 -4.81
C ARG A 89 -4.02 20.77 -5.60
N ALA A 90 -4.11 20.83 -6.94
CA ALA A 90 -2.97 21.22 -7.78
C ALA A 90 -2.46 22.64 -7.43
N SER A 91 -3.35 23.53 -7.00
CA SER A 91 -3.00 24.88 -6.53
C SER A 91 -2.14 24.92 -5.25
N ARG A 92 -2.11 23.83 -4.47
CA ARG A 92 -1.30 23.71 -3.24
C ARG A 92 0.01 22.97 -3.45
N LEU A 93 0.29 22.53 -4.68
CA LEU A 93 1.52 21.84 -5.00
C LEU A 93 2.68 22.83 -5.17
N PRO A 94 3.93 22.43 -4.88
CA PRO A 94 5.08 23.31 -5.02
C PRO A 94 5.22 23.88 -6.44
N PRO A 95 5.60 25.17 -6.58
CA PRO A 95 5.79 25.78 -7.88
C PRO A 95 6.95 25.11 -8.64
N PRO A 96 7.03 25.29 -9.98
CA PRO A 96 8.16 24.82 -10.77
C PRO A 96 9.50 25.28 -10.18
N GLY A 97 10.50 24.38 -10.16
CA GLY A 97 11.83 24.66 -9.58
C GLY A 97 11.99 24.27 -8.11
N ALA A 98 10.90 24.02 -7.39
CA ALA A 98 10.94 23.38 -6.07
C ALA A 98 10.69 21.87 -6.18
N ASP A 99 11.28 21.13 -5.23
CA ASP A 99 11.05 19.69 -5.06
C ASP A 99 9.56 19.39 -4.88
N PHE A 100 9.05 18.45 -5.70
CA PHE A 100 7.64 18.07 -5.78
C PHE A 100 7.27 16.68 -5.21
N PRO A 101 8.04 16.03 -4.30
CA PRO A 101 7.60 14.74 -3.78
C PRO A 101 6.34 14.93 -2.93
N LEU A 102 5.27 14.21 -3.30
CA LEU A 102 4.01 14.24 -2.56
C LEU A 102 4.20 13.71 -1.15
N ARG A 103 3.76 14.48 -0.16
CA ARG A 103 3.77 14.09 1.25
C ARG A 103 2.38 13.67 1.68
N LEU A 104 2.30 12.67 2.56
CA LEU A 104 1.02 12.20 3.13
C LEU A 104 0.22 13.32 3.81
N THR A 105 0.89 14.32 4.38
CA THR A 105 0.26 15.47 5.04
C THR A 105 -0.45 16.42 4.06
N GLN A 106 -0.06 16.44 2.78
CA GLN A 106 -0.71 17.23 1.74
C GLN A 106 -1.96 16.54 1.17
N MET A 107 -2.12 15.24 1.43
CA MET A 107 -3.22 14.44 0.88
C MET A 107 -4.47 14.56 1.75
N GLU A 108 -5.64 14.60 1.12
CA GLU A 108 -6.94 14.42 1.77
C GLU A 108 -7.51 13.03 1.44
N PRO A 109 -8.06 12.30 2.42
CA PRO A 109 -8.78 11.07 2.14
C PRO A 109 -10.15 11.44 1.56
N ILE A 110 -10.39 11.08 0.30
CA ILE A 110 -11.67 11.32 -0.38
C ILE A 110 -12.58 10.12 -0.17
N ALA A 111 -12.06 8.91 -0.39
CA ALA A 111 -12.85 7.69 -0.33
C ALA A 111 -12.07 6.49 0.18
N LEU A 112 -12.80 5.61 0.85
CA LEU A 112 -12.39 4.29 1.29
C LEU A 112 -13.60 3.37 1.06
N GLU A 113 -13.57 2.62 -0.04
CA GLU A 113 -14.71 1.84 -0.51
C GLU A 113 -14.36 0.34 -0.63
N PRO A 114 -14.58 -0.44 0.44
CA PRO A 114 -14.48 -1.89 0.40
C PRO A 114 -15.55 -2.50 -0.52
N VAL A 115 -15.16 -3.41 -1.39
CA VAL A 115 -16.03 -4.12 -2.33
C VAL A 115 -15.64 -5.59 -2.44
N LEU A 116 -16.62 -6.46 -2.67
CA LEU A 116 -16.38 -7.89 -2.93
C LEU A 116 -16.00 -8.15 -4.39
N VAL A 117 -16.58 -7.37 -5.30
CA VAL A 117 -16.30 -7.40 -6.73
C VAL A 117 -15.96 -5.98 -7.15
N SER A 118 -14.85 -5.84 -7.86
CA SER A 118 -14.48 -4.59 -8.52
C SER A 118 -14.41 -4.88 -10.01
N ASP A 119 -15.18 -4.11 -10.78
CA ASP A 119 -15.17 -4.05 -12.23
C ASP A 119 -15.23 -2.58 -12.65
N LYS A 120 -15.19 -2.31 -13.96
CA LYS A 120 -15.18 -0.96 -14.50
C LYS A 120 -16.45 -0.16 -14.13
N GLU A 121 -17.62 -0.81 -14.06
CA GLU A 121 -18.87 -0.17 -13.68
C GLU A 121 -18.87 0.24 -12.19
N VAL A 122 -18.42 -0.65 -11.30
CA VAL A 122 -18.29 -0.38 -9.86
C VAL A 122 -17.34 0.78 -9.62
N VAL A 123 -16.16 0.77 -10.25
CA VAL A 123 -15.18 1.87 -10.12
C VAL A 123 -15.79 3.18 -10.60
N TYR A 124 -16.46 3.18 -11.75
CA TYR A 124 -17.12 4.37 -12.27
C TYR A 124 -18.16 4.95 -11.30
N GLN A 125 -19.02 4.09 -10.72
CA GLN A 125 -20.02 4.53 -9.75
C GLN A 125 -19.38 5.09 -8.47
N GLN A 126 -18.29 4.48 -7.99
CA GLN A 126 -17.54 4.97 -6.84
C GLN A 126 -16.93 6.36 -7.13
N LEU A 127 -16.30 6.55 -8.29
CA LEU A 127 -15.78 7.86 -8.70
C LEU A 127 -16.89 8.91 -8.76
N LYS A 128 -18.03 8.57 -9.36
CA LYS A 128 -19.19 9.48 -9.49
C LYS A 128 -19.78 9.86 -8.13
N ALA A 129 -19.92 8.90 -7.22
CA ALA A 129 -20.46 9.12 -5.87
C ALA A 129 -19.63 10.15 -5.07
N HIS A 130 -18.33 10.29 -5.36
CA HIS A 130 -17.44 11.18 -4.64
C HIS A 130 -17.29 12.58 -5.27
N LEU A 131 -17.97 12.86 -6.38
CA LEU A 131 -18.04 14.22 -6.94
C LEU A 131 -18.72 15.20 -5.97
N ALA A 132 -19.67 14.73 -5.16
CA ALA A 132 -20.32 15.54 -4.14
C ALA A 132 -19.34 16.06 -3.07
N LYS A 133 -18.17 15.43 -2.90
CA LYS A 133 -17.16 15.86 -1.92
C LYS A 133 -16.29 16.98 -2.44
N THR A 134 -15.77 16.86 -3.67
CA THR A 134 -14.72 17.77 -4.18
C THR A 134 -15.11 18.53 -5.45
N GLY A 135 -16.21 18.16 -6.10
CA GLY A 135 -16.47 18.49 -7.50
C GLY A 135 -15.72 17.55 -8.46
N VAL A 136 -15.81 17.85 -9.76
CA VAL A 136 -15.16 17.09 -10.82
C VAL A 136 -13.64 17.28 -10.75
N PRO A 137 -12.84 16.21 -10.62
CA PRO A 137 -11.38 16.34 -10.54
C PRO A 137 -10.78 16.77 -11.87
N ARG A 138 -9.70 17.55 -11.80
CA ARG A 138 -8.85 17.90 -12.95
C ARG A 138 -8.24 16.67 -13.58
N ALA A 139 -7.76 15.75 -12.74
CA ALA A 139 -7.09 14.54 -13.17
C ALA A 139 -7.31 13.38 -12.19
N ILE A 140 -7.27 12.16 -12.72
CA ILE A 140 -7.27 10.91 -11.98
C ILE A 140 -5.97 10.19 -12.33
N LEU A 141 -5.13 9.92 -11.33
CA LEU A 141 -3.87 9.18 -11.44
C LEU A 141 -4.07 7.75 -10.92
N SER A 142 -3.70 6.75 -11.72
CA SER A 142 -3.82 5.32 -11.34
C SER A 142 -2.76 4.44 -12.00
N ASP A 143 -2.69 3.18 -11.57
CA ASP A 143 -1.82 2.13 -12.11
C ASP A 143 -2.31 1.51 -13.45
N HIS A 144 -3.46 1.98 -13.96
CA HIS A 144 -4.14 1.43 -15.15
C HIS A 144 -4.47 -0.07 -15.03
N GLY A 145 -4.71 -0.57 -13.82
CA GLY A 145 -5.32 -1.89 -13.61
C GLY A 145 -6.66 -1.98 -14.37
N GLY A 146 -7.00 -3.16 -14.93
CA GLY A 146 -8.11 -3.30 -15.88
C GLY A 146 -9.44 -2.68 -15.42
N ASP A 147 -9.82 -2.89 -14.16
CA ASP A 147 -11.03 -2.33 -13.56
C ASP A 147 -10.96 -0.80 -13.45
N LEU A 148 -9.80 -0.27 -13.02
CA LEU A 148 -9.55 1.17 -12.87
C LEU A 148 -9.53 1.90 -14.21
N ALA A 149 -8.76 1.39 -15.17
CA ALA A 149 -8.67 1.97 -16.52
C ALA A 149 -10.05 2.00 -17.19
N GLY A 150 -10.83 0.92 -17.08
CA GLY A 150 -12.19 0.88 -17.59
C GLY A 150 -13.13 1.88 -16.91
N GLY A 151 -13.11 1.95 -15.58
CA GLY A 151 -13.97 2.86 -14.83
C GLY A 151 -13.63 4.34 -15.04
N ILE A 152 -12.34 4.68 -15.13
CA ILE A 152 -11.87 6.02 -15.48
C ILE A 152 -12.26 6.37 -16.93
N ALA A 153 -12.19 5.43 -17.86
CA ALA A 153 -12.63 5.65 -19.24
C ALA A 153 -14.14 5.93 -19.31
N LEU A 154 -14.97 5.21 -18.56
CA LEU A 154 -16.41 5.50 -18.43
C LEU A 154 -16.64 6.89 -17.82
N PHE A 155 -15.93 7.22 -16.74
CA PHE A 155 -16.00 8.52 -16.08
C PHE A 155 -15.70 9.68 -17.05
N ARG A 156 -14.68 9.53 -17.89
CA ARG A 156 -14.28 10.55 -18.88
C ARG A 156 -15.26 10.74 -20.03
N LYS A 157 -16.14 9.77 -20.31
CA LYS A 157 -17.22 9.97 -21.28
C LYS A 157 -18.22 11.02 -20.80
N GLU A 158 -18.51 11.04 -19.50
CA GLU A 158 -19.39 12.05 -18.89
C GLU A 158 -18.62 13.34 -18.53
N TYR A 159 -17.36 13.22 -18.11
CA TYR A 159 -16.51 14.34 -17.71
C TYR A 159 -15.24 14.44 -18.58
N PRO A 160 -15.35 14.91 -19.85
CA PRO A 160 -14.26 14.86 -20.83
C PRO A 160 -13.05 15.75 -20.47
N ARG A 161 -13.24 16.74 -19.59
CA ARG A 161 -12.17 17.63 -19.10
C ARG A 161 -11.25 16.96 -18.07
N THR A 162 -11.68 15.86 -17.45
CA THR A 162 -10.85 15.12 -16.50
C THR A 162 -9.78 14.32 -17.24
N LEU A 163 -8.51 14.52 -16.84
CA LEU A 163 -7.39 13.77 -17.39
C LEU A 163 -7.26 12.41 -16.71
N ASP A 164 -7.18 11.35 -17.49
CA ASP A 164 -6.65 10.05 -17.04
C ASP A 164 -5.12 10.08 -17.10
N LEU A 165 -4.45 10.03 -15.96
CA LEU A 165 -2.99 9.99 -15.86
C LEU A 165 -2.55 8.59 -15.44
N TYR A 166 -1.64 8.01 -16.20
CA TYR A 166 -0.97 6.76 -15.85
C TYR A 166 0.28 6.99 -14.99
N ASP A 167 0.36 6.27 -13.87
CA ASP A 167 1.52 6.17 -12.99
C ASP A 167 2.82 5.78 -13.72
N ILE A 168 3.88 6.55 -13.48
CA ILE A 168 5.20 6.35 -14.10
C ILE A 168 5.86 5.04 -13.69
N THR A 169 5.74 4.63 -12.44
CA THR A 169 6.40 3.44 -11.89
C THR A 169 5.78 2.18 -12.51
N HIS A 170 4.46 2.12 -12.60
CA HIS A 170 3.73 1.04 -13.27
C HIS A 170 4.00 1.02 -14.77
N LYS A 171 4.04 2.19 -15.42
CA LYS A 171 4.40 2.26 -16.85
C LYS A 171 5.82 1.76 -17.10
N ALA A 172 6.78 2.16 -16.28
CA ALA A 172 8.17 1.73 -16.40
C ALA A 172 8.32 0.22 -16.17
N ALA A 173 7.65 -0.32 -15.14
CA ALA A 173 7.59 -1.75 -14.88
C ALA A 173 6.97 -2.53 -16.06
N CYS A 174 5.92 -2.00 -16.70
CA CYS A 174 5.32 -2.59 -17.89
C CYS A 174 6.28 -2.61 -19.09
N LEU A 175 7.02 -1.51 -19.33
CA LEU A 175 8.01 -1.43 -20.40
C LEU A 175 9.21 -2.35 -20.17
N LEU A 176 9.67 -2.49 -18.92
CA LEU A 176 10.73 -3.42 -18.54
C LEU A 176 10.26 -4.87 -18.72
N LYS A 177 9.07 -5.19 -18.22
CA LYS A 177 8.42 -6.50 -18.39
C LYS A 177 8.43 -6.95 -19.85
N ALA A 178 7.92 -6.10 -20.74
CA ALA A 178 7.80 -6.43 -22.17
C ALA A 178 9.15 -6.71 -22.85
N ARG A 179 10.25 -6.14 -22.32
CA ARG A 179 11.62 -6.40 -22.79
C ARG A 179 12.16 -7.71 -22.22
N LEU A 180 12.06 -7.90 -20.91
CA LEU A 180 12.56 -9.10 -20.23
C LEU A 180 11.81 -10.37 -20.64
N GLU A 181 10.52 -10.29 -20.95
CA GLU A 181 9.75 -11.44 -21.47
C GLU A 181 10.21 -11.90 -22.86
N ARG A 182 10.86 -11.03 -23.62
CA ARG A 182 11.45 -11.36 -24.93
C ARG A 182 12.90 -11.84 -24.81
N ASP A 183 13.51 -11.70 -23.63
CA ASP A 183 14.89 -12.11 -23.37
C ASP A 183 14.92 -13.53 -22.79
N ALA A 184 15.39 -14.49 -23.60
CA ALA A 184 15.51 -15.88 -23.17
C ALA A 184 16.48 -16.07 -21.98
N GLN A 185 17.50 -15.21 -21.85
CA GLN A 185 18.46 -15.29 -20.74
C GLN A 185 17.80 -14.88 -19.41
N TRP A 186 16.85 -13.95 -19.45
CA TRP A 186 16.15 -13.50 -18.25
C TRP A 186 15.37 -14.63 -17.58
N GLY A 187 14.61 -15.42 -18.36
CA GLY A 187 13.84 -16.53 -17.83
C GLY A 187 14.73 -17.61 -17.17
N ALA A 188 15.85 -17.93 -17.81
CA ALA A 188 16.83 -18.88 -17.28
C ALA A 188 17.48 -18.36 -15.99
N PHE A 189 17.89 -17.10 -15.96
CA PHE A 189 18.45 -16.43 -14.78
C PHE A 189 17.49 -16.44 -13.60
N ALA A 190 16.24 -16.01 -13.80
CA ALA A 190 15.24 -15.94 -12.74
C ALA A 190 14.91 -17.33 -12.16
N ALA A 191 14.80 -18.35 -13.02
CA ALA A 191 14.60 -19.73 -12.59
C ALA A 191 15.79 -20.26 -11.78
N GLN A 192 17.01 -19.93 -12.21
CA GLN A 192 18.23 -20.36 -11.54
C GLN A 192 18.46 -19.65 -10.21
N ALA A 193 18.12 -18.36 -10.10
CA ALA A 193 18.10 -17.64 -8.83
C ALA A 193 17.09 -18.27 -7.85
N GLY A 194 15.90 -18.63 -8.33
CA GLY A 194 14.89 -19.34 -7.53
C GLY A 194 15.39 -20.68 -6.99
N ARG A 195 16.05 -21.50 -7.82
CA ARG A 195 16.67 -22.77 -7.38
C ARG A 195 17.83 -22.55 -6.41
N THR A 196 18.63 -21.52 -6.64
CA THR A 196 19.78 -21.16 -5.80
C THR A 196 19.34 -20.87 -4.38
N LYS A 197 18.24 -20.12 -4.19
CA LYS A 197 17.66 -19.89 -2.86
C LYS A 197 17.54 -21.17 -2.05
N CYS A 198 16.90 -22.20 -2.60
CA CYS A 198 16.71 -23.48 -1.91
C CYS A 198 18.04 -24.20 -1.64
N ARG A 199 19.04 -24.07 -2.52
CA ARG A 199 20.35 -24.73 -2.39
C ARG A 199 21.26 -24.09 -1.34
N ILE A 200 21.22 -22.77 -1.14
CA ILE A 200 22.17 -22.08 -0.25
C ILE A 200 21.58 -21.60 1.08
N GLN A 201 20.25 -21.59 1.24
CA GLN A 201 19.58 -21.13 2.47
C GLN A 201 19.97 -21.89 3.75
N GLN A 202 20.50 -23.10 3.63
CA GLN A 202 20.98 -23.94 4.76
C GLN A 202 22.47 -24.24 4.64
N THR A 203 23.25 -23.30 4.08
CA THR A 203 24.70 -23.41 3.93
C THR A 203 25.41 -22.20 4.55
N GLU A 204 26.73 -22.24 4.61
CA GLU A 204 27.61 -21.12 4.98
C GLU A 204 27.37 -19.87 4.12
N TRP A 205 26.85 -20.03 2.90
CA TRP A 205 26.50 -18.93 2.00
C TRP A 205 25.07 -18.41 2.19
N SER A 206 24.37 -18.75 3.28
CA SER A 206 22.98 -18.32 3.54
C SER A 206 22.79 -16.80 3.56
N PHE A 207 23.86 -16.03 3.84
CA PHE A 207 23.85 -14.57 3.76
C PHE A 207 23.89 -14.01 2.32
N LEU A 208 24.13 -14.87 1.31
CA LEU A 208 24.13 -14.52 -0.13
C LEU A 208 22.87 -14.99 -0.86
N VAL A 209 21.83 -15.40 -0.13
CA VAL A 209 20.56 -15.88 -0.71
C VAL A 209 19.92 -14.80 -1.60
N PRO A 210 19.51 -15.14 -2.83
CA PRO A 210 18.83 -14.18 -3.70
C PRO A 210 17.51 -13.69 -3.08
N PRO A 211 17.13 -12.42 -3.33
CA PRO A 211 15.88 -11.87 -2.85
C PRO A 211 14.69 -12.64 -3.44
N SER A 212 13.61 -12.73 -2.68
CA SER A 212 12.41 -13.46 -3.11
C SER A 212 11.51 -12.53 -3.93
N PRO A 213 11.07 -12.93 -5.14
CA PRO A 213 10.11 -12.14 -5.89
C PRO A 213 8.79 -12.05 -5.12
N ARG A 214 8.35 -10.83 -4.79
CA ARG A 214 7.03 -10.63 -4.18
C ARG A 214 5.94 -11.00 -5.20
N LEU A 215 5.09 -11.97 -4.83
CA LEU A 215 4.08 -12.59 -5.70
C LEU A 215 3.11 -11.61 -6.39
N LYS A 216 2.85 -10.44 -5.79
CA LYS A 216 1.89 -9.42 -6.27
C LYS A 216 2.53 -8.22 -7.00
N SER A 217 3.86 -8.10 -7.03
CA SER A 217 4.59 -6.96 -7.61
C SER A 217 5.83 -7.41 -8.38
N ARG A 218 5.68 -8.49 -9.17
CA ARG A 218 6.79 -9.24 -9.79
C ARG A 218 7.78 -8.38 -10.60
N TYR A 219 7.33 -7.22 -11.11
CA TYR A 219 8.15 -6.32 -11.92
C TYR A 219 8.75 -5.13 -11.14
N MET A 220 8.18 -4.78 -9.97
CA MET A 220 8.75 -3.75 -9.09
C MET A 220 9.91 -4.28 -8.24
N ASN A 221 10.06 -5.61 -8.12
CA ASN A 221 11.14 -6.27 -7.38
C ASN A 221 12.29 -6.77 -8.28
N LEU A 222 12.27 -6.44 -9.57
CA LEU A 222 13.32 -6.87 -10.51
C LEU A 222 14.66 -6.20 -10.22
N GLY A 223 14.64 -4.91 -9.84
CA GLY A 223 15.84 -4.19 -9.45
C GLY A 223 16.56 -4.84 -8.26
N GLU A 224 15.82 -5.34 -7.26
CA GLU A 224 16.41 -6.07 -6.12
C GLU A 224 17.17 -7.32 -6.58
N LEU A 225 16.58 -8.11 -7.51
CA LEU A 225 17.20 -9.34 -8.00
C LEU A 225 18.39 -9.07 -8.93
N ILE A 226 18.27 -8.08 -9.83
CA ILE A 226 19.36 -7.65 -10.72
C ILE A 226 20.52 -7.07 -9.88
N GLY A 227 20.20 -6.23 -8.90
CA GLY A 227 21.16 -5.64 -7.97
C GLY A 227 21.86 -6.68 -7.12
N TRP A 228 21.14 -7.70 -6.62
CA TRP A 228 21.75 -8.88 -5.98
C TRP A 228 22.72 -9.57 -6.95
N GLY A 229 22.27 -9.89 -8.17
CA GLY A 229 23.09 -10.59 -9.16
C GLY A 229 24.40 -9.86 -9.46
N LYS A 230 24.37 -8.54 -9.66
CA LYS A 230 25.58 -7.73 -9.88
C LYS A 230 26.52 -7.70 -8.68
N LYS A 231 25.98 -7.49 -7.47
CA LYS A 231 26.79 -7.45 -6.24
C LYS A 231 27.44 -8.81 -5.96
N THR A 232 26.68 -9.88 -6.13
CA THR A 232 27.19 -11.25 -5.94
C THR A 232 28.19 -11.63 -7.02
N LEU A 233 28.01 -11.19 -8.27
CA LEU A 233 29.00 -11.40 -9.32
C LEU A 233 30.33 -10.68 -9.03
N ALA A 234 30.28 -9.43 -8.58
CA ALA A 234 31.48 -8.70 -8.17
C ALA A 234 32.20 -9.40 -6.99
N LEU A 235 31.43 -9.97 -6.06
CA LEU A 235 31.95 -10.76 -4.94
C LEU A 235 32.57 -12.09 -5.39
N LEU A 236 32.08 -12.70 -6.48
CA LEU A 236 32.72 -13.88 -7.08
C LEU A 236 34.05 -13.55 -7.77
N ASP A 237 34.15 -12.36 -8.37
CA ASP A 237 35.37 -11.89 -9.04
C ASP A 237 36.49 -11.60 -8.02
N ASP A 238 36.13 -11.02 -6.88
CA ASP A 238 37.04 -10.70 -5.78
C ASP A 238 36.41 -11.05 -4.42
N PRO A 239 36.49 -12.34 -4.00
CA PRO A 239 35.96 -12.76 -2.71
C PRO A 239 36.90 -12.27 -1.61
N GLY A 240 36.64 -11.07 -1.10
CA GLY A 240 37.41 -10.47 -0.01
C GLY A 240 37.42 -11.30 1.29
N PRO A 241 38.28 -10.94 2.27
CA PRO A 241 38.50 -11.74 3.48
C PRO A 241 37.23 -11.93 4.33
N GLU A 242 36.31 -10.96 4.33
CA GLU A 242 35.02 -11.02 5.04
C GLU A 242 34.09 -12.14 4.53
N VAL A 243 34.27 -12.56 3.28
CA VAL A 243 33.51 -13.66 2.66
C VAL A 243 34.24 -14.98 2.90
N LEU A 244 35.55 -15.02 2.64
CA LEU A 244 36.36 -16.23 2.73
C LEU A 244 36.52 -16.77 4.16
N ARG A 245 36.25 -15.97 5.20
CA ARG A 245 36.18 -16.48 6.58
C ARG A 245 35.07 -17.52 6.80
N HIS A 246 34.05 -17.55 5.93
CA HIS A 246 32.89 -18.44 6.05
C HIS A 246 33.00 -19.71 5.20
N GLY A 247 33.93 -19.76 4.23
CA GLY A 247 34.11 -20.90 3.33
C GLY A 247 35.14 -20.61 2.23
N THR A 248 35.40 -21.59 1.35
CA THR A 248 36.43 -21.45 0.31
C THR A 248 35.91 -20.82 -0.98
N ALA A 249 36.80 -20.24 -1.78
CA ALA A 249 36.47 -19.67 -3.09
C ALA A 249 35.93 -20.73 -4.07
N GLU A 250 36.44 -21.97 -4.00
CA GLU A 250 35.95 -23.08 -4.83
C GLU A 250 34.51 -23.41 -4.48
N ARG A 251 34.19 -23.47 -3.18
CA ARG A 251 32.85 -23.80 -2.70
C ARG A 251 31.85 -22.67 -2.98
N LEU A 252 32.30 -21.42 -2.92
CA LEU A 252 31.52 -20.26 -3.34
C LEU A 252 31.20 -20.33 -4.84
N ASN A 253 32.20 -20.61 -5.68
CA ASN A 253 32.04 -20.79 -7.12
C ASN A 253 31.15 -21.99 -7.47
N GLU A 254 31.24 -23.10 -6.73
CA GLU A 254 30.37 -24.28 -6.93
C GLU A 254 28.87 -23.93 -6.77
N LYS A 255 28.54 -23.02 -5.84
CA LYS A 255 27.14 -22.64 -5.56
C LYS A 255 26.65 -21.46 -6.38
N LEU A 256 27.49 -20.46 -6.63
CA LEU A 256 27.11 -19.17 -7.21
C LEU A 256 27.82 -18.82 -8.52
N GLY A 257 28.87 -19.56 -8.92
CA GLY A 257 29.67 -19.30 -10.11
C GLY A 257 28.88 -19.33 -11.43
N TRP A 258 27.70 -19.94 -11.43
CA TRP A 258 26.76 -19.86 -12.54
C TRP A 258 26.36 -18.43 -12.93
N LEU A 259 26.43 -17.46 -12.00
CA LEU A 259 26.18 -16.05 -12.28
C LEU A 259 27.10 -15.50 -13.37
N GLY A 260 28.30 -16.06 -13.54
CA GLY A 260 29.24 -15.66 -14.59
C GLY A 260 28.64 -15.76 -15.99
N GLN A 261 27.75 -16.74 -16.23
CA GLN A 261 27.06 -16.93 -17.52
C GLN A 261 26.11 -15.77 -17.86
N TYR A 262 25.69 -15.00 -16.86
CA TYR A 262 24.75 -13.90 -17.00
C TYR A 262 25.42 -12.54 -16.81
N ARG A 263 26.75 -12.43 -16.82
CA ARG A 263 27.48 -11.17 -16.63
C ARG A 263 26.99 -10.07 -17.57
N GLU A 264 26.94 -10.36 -18.87
CA GLU A 264 26.49 -9.40 -19.88
C GLU A 264 24.99 -9.08 -19.74
N GLY A 265 24.17 -10.09 -19.46
CA GLY A 265 22.74 -9.90 -19.18
C GLY A 265 22.49 -8.98 -17.98
N LEU A 266 23.18 -9.23 -16.86
CA LEU A 266 23.11 -8.44 -15.63
C LEU A 266 23.58 -6.99 -15.86
N ALA A 267 24.61 -6.78 -16.68
CA ALA A 267 25.03 -5.44 -17.07
C ALA A 267 23.91 -4.70 -17.83
N ARG A 268 23.37 -5.31 -18.90
CA ARG A 268 22.29 -4.74 -19.70
C ARG A 268 21.02 -4.46 -18.88
N TRP A 269 20.59 -5.42 -18.06
CA TRP A 269 19.39 -5.27 -17.23
C TRP A 269 19.56 -4.18 -16.16
N SER A 270 20.76 -4.02 -15.63
CA SER A 270 21.07 -2.95 -14.66
C SER A 270 21.07 -1.56 -15.31
N GLU A 271 21.54 -1.43 -16.55
CA GLU A 271 21.44 -0.15 -17.28
C GLU A 271 19.99 0.24 -17.55
N MET A 272 19.13 -0.73 -17.85
CA MET A 272 17.69 -0.51 -17.97
C MET A 272 17.06 -0.05 -16.67
N GLU A 273 17.46 -0.64 -15.53
CA GLU A 273 16.96 -0.23 -14.22
C GLU A 273 17.43 1.17 -13.83
N GLN A 274 18.71 1.50 -14.05
CA GLN A 274 19.22 2.87 -13.88
C GLN A 274 18.45 3.90 -14.71
N THR A 275 18.10 3.54 -15.94
CA THR A 275 17.28 4.40 -16.84
C THR A 275 15.88 4.61 -16.27
N ILE A 276 15.26 3.57 -15.70
CA ILE A 276 13.95 3.65 -15.04
C ILE A 276 14.02 4.53 -13.81
N ASP A 277 15.01 4.33 -12.94
CA ASP A 277 15.19 5.09 -11.71
C ASP A 277 15.28 6.59 -11.98
N VAL A 278 16.05 7.00 -12.99
CA VAL A 278 16.14 8.41 -13.40
C VAL A 278 14.79 8.94 -13.89
N ALA A 279 14.02 8.15 -14.63
CA ALA A 279 12.72 8.57 -15.14
C ALA A 279 11.65 8.68 -14.04
N VAL A 280 11.61 7.69 -13.15
CA VAL A 280 10.69 7.66 -12.00
C VAL A 280 11.03 8.80 -11.05
N ASP A 281 12.30 8.96 -10.66
CA ASP A 281 12.74 10.05 -9.79
C ASP A 281 12.44 11.42 -10.40
N PHE A 282 12.66 11.59 -11.71
CA PHE A 282 12.30 12.81 -12.40
C PHE A 282 10.80 13.10 -12.29
N VAL A 283 9.92 12.16 -12.63
CA VAL A 283 8.46 12.41 -12.56
C VAL A 283 7.99 12.60 -11.11
N ARG A 284 8.61 11.89 -10.16
CA ARG A 284 8.33 12.02 -8.73
C ARG A 284 8.69 13.40 -8.18
N THR A 285 9.86 13.92 -8.55
CA THR A 285 10.39 15.20 -8.02
C THR A 285 10.02 16.41 -8.87
N GLN A 286 9.68 16.20 -10.15
CA GLN A 286 9.38 17.27 -11.10
C GLN A 286 7.91 17.30 -11.55
N GLY A 287 7.14 16.23 -11.36
CA GLY A 287 5.77 16.12 -11.86
C GLY A 287 5.67 16.08 -13.38
N LEU A 288 4.44 16.05 -13.88
CA LEU A 288 4.10 16.14 -15.30
C LEU A 288 3.83 17.60 -15.67
N SER A 289 4.38 18.02 -16.81
CA SER A 289 4.15 19.34 -17.43
C SER A 289 4.36 19.23 -18.94
N ARG A 290 3.95 20.25 -19.72
CA ARG A 290 4.20 20.26 -21.17
C ARG A 290 5.68 20.14 -21.55
N GLY A 291 6.59 20.63 -20.70
CA GLY A 291 8.04 20.57 -20.90
C GLY A 291 8.70 19.30 -20.38
N ALA A 292 8.02 18.53 -19.50
CA ALA A 292 8.61 17.43 -18.75
C ALA A 292 9.31 16.38 -19.63
N GLY A 293 8.76 16.06 -20.80
CA GLY A 293 9.38 15.10 -21.71
C GLY A 293 10.71 15.57 -22.29
N LYS A 294 10.89 16.87 -22.55
CA LYS A 294 12.16 17.45 -23.03
C LYS A 294 13.22 17.42 -21.92
N ASP A 295 12.81 17.78 -20.70
CA ASP A 295 13.70 17.79 -19.54
C ASP A 295 14.13 16.38 -19.14
N LEU A 296 13.22 15.41 -19.21
CA LEU A 296 13.54 14.00 -19.00
C LEU A 296 14.54 13.49 -20.04
N ARG A 297 14.37 13.80 -21.34
CA ARG A 297 15.35 13.44 -22.37
C ARG A 297 16.74 13.98 -22.07
N ARG A 298 16.84 15.21 -21.57
CA ARG A 298 18.12 15.81 -21.19
C ARG A 298 18.79 15.04 -20.04
N ARG A 299 18.03 14.66 -19.01
CA ARG A 299 18.56 13.85 -17.90
C ARG A 299 18.99 12.45 -18.34
N LEU A 300 18.17 11.79 -19.14
CA LEU A 300 18.48 10.45 -19.65
C LEU A 300 19.67 10.45 -20.63
N GLY A 301 19.86 11.53 -21.40
CA GLY A 301 21.00 11.68 -22.30
C GLY A 301 22.36 11.84 -21.61
N ALA A 302 22.38 12.11 -20.30
CA ALA A 302 23.60 12.14 -19.50
C ALA A 302 24.03 10.74 -19.01
N LEU A 303 23.21 9.71 -19.20
CA LEU A 303 23.54 8.34 -18.83
C LEU A 303 24.38 7.67 -19.92
N THR A 304 25.49 7.05 -19.51
CA THR A 304 26.26 6.15 -20.37
C THR A 304 25.69 4.75 -20.25
N VAL A 305 24.80 4.39 -21.18
CA VAL A 305 24.10 3.10 -21.21
C VAL A 305 24.06 2.51 -22.62
N GLY A 306 23.89 1.20 -22.73
CA GLY A 306 23.75 0.48 -23.98
C GLY A 306 22.46 0.81 -24.75
N PRO A 307 22.33 0.31 -25.99
CA PRO A 307 21.25 0.67 -26.91
C PRO A 307 19.86 0.29 -26.40
N GLU A 308 19.72 -0.82 -25.69
CA GLU A 308 18.43 -1.28 -25.15
C GLU A 308 17.90 -0.34 -24.05
N ALA A 309 18.77 0.04 -23.11
CA ALA A 309 18.47 1.00 -22.06
C ALA A 309 18.22 2.41 -22.62
N ALA A 310 19.02 2.85 -23.60
CA ALA A 310 18.78 4.12 -24.29
C ALA A 310 17.41 4.13 -25.01
N GLN A 311 17.00 3.01 -25.62
CA GLN A 311 15.67 2.90 -26.23
C GLN A 311 14.56 2.92 -25.17
N LEU A 312 14.74 2.24 -24.04
CA LEU A 312 13.80 2.32 -22.92
C LEU A 312 13.64 3.77 -22.42
N GLY A 313 14.75 4.51 -22.32
CA GLY A 313 14.73 5.93 -21.98
C GLY A 313 13.95 6.79 -22.98
N ARG A 314 14.09 6.51 -24.28
CA ARG A 314 13.29 7.17 -25.33
C ARG A 314 11.79 6.88 -25.16
N ASP A 315 11.41 5.64 -24.91
CA ASP A 315 10.02 5.24 -24.70
C ASP A 315 9.41 5.92 -23.46
N LEU A 316 10.16 5.98 -22.36
CA LEU A 316 9.75 6.67 -21.13
C LEU A 316 9.58 8.18 -21.36
N ALA A 317 10.52 8.81 -22.06
CA ALA A 317 10.41 10.22 -22.41
C ALA A 317 9.26 10.52 -23.38
N GLN A 318 8.96 9.61 -24.31
CA GLN A 318 7.80 9.71 -25.20
C GLN A 318 6.50 9.59 -24.39
N PHE A 319 6.43 8.66 -23.45
CA PHE A 319 5.30 8.52 -22.53
C PHE A 319 5.06 9.80 -21.71
N VAL A 320 6.10 10.34 -21.07
CA VAL A 320 6.01 11.60 -20.31
C VAL A 320 5.61 12.76 -21.22
N THR A 321 6.12 12.81 -22.46
CA THR A 321 5.71 13.81 -23.47
C THR A 321 4.22 13.70 -23.80
N ALA A 322 3.72 12.48 -24.02
CA ALA A 322 2.31 12.24 -24.36
C ALA A 322 1.36 12.64 -23.21
N GLN A 323 1.73 12.31 -21.98
CA GLN A 323 1.01 12.74 -20.78
C GLN A 323 1.04 14.27 -20.63
N GLY A 324 2.23 14.87 -20.71
CA GLY A 324 2.43 16.32 -20.54
C GLY A 324 1.73 17.19 -21.59
N ARG A 325 1.57 16.71 -22.84
CA ARG A 325 0.86 17.46 -23.91
C ARG A 325 -0.61 17.74 -23.59
N ARG A 326 -1.22 16.92 -22.73
CA ARG A 326 -2.63 17.03 -22.34
C ARG A 326 -2.88 18.07 -21.24
N LEU A 327 -1.83 18.56 -20.60
CA LEU A 327 -1.90 19.58 -19.56
C LEU A 327 -2.02 20.98 -20.16
N ASP A 328 -2.55 21.91 -19.37
CA ASP A 328 -2.62 23.32 -19.73
C ASP A 328 -1.25 24.01 -19.62
N ARG A 329 -1.12 25.20 -20.21
CA ARG A 329 0.14 25.97 -20.10
C ARG A 329 0.34 26.41 -18.65
N GLY A 330 1.54 26.18 -18.11
CA GLY A 330 1.88 26.48 -16.71
C GLY A 330 1.36 25.44 -15.71
N GLU A 331 0.57 24.45 -16.15
CA GLU A 331 0.06 23.41 -15.28
C GLU A 331 1.14 22.35 -14.96
N ARG A 332 1.14 21.90 -13.70
CA ARG A 332 2.02 20.86 -13.18
C ARG A 332 1.21 19.90 -12.32
N LEU A 333 1.18 18.61 -12.68
CA LEU A 333 0.38 17.60 -11.99
C LEU A 333 1.25 16.42 -11.52
N PRO A 334 0.85 15.69 -10.47
CA PRO A 334 1.50 14.44 -10.08
C PRO A 334 1.47 13.38 -11.19
N GLY A 335 2.56 12.62 -11.30
CA GLY A 335 2.65 11.46 -12.20
C GLY A 335 3.09 10.16 -11.51
N SER A 336 3.18 10.18 -10.17
CA SER A 336 3.53 9.01 -9.35
C SER A 336 2.52 8.81 -8.23
N SER A 337 2.08 7.55 -8.04
CA SER A 337 1.17 7.11 -6.99
C SER A 337 1.90 6.54 -5.75
N GLU A 338 3.23 6.69 -5.65
CA GLU A 338 4.05 6.23 -4.51
C GLU A 338 3.55 6.72 -3.13
N VAL A 339 2.83 7.84 -3.09
CA VAL A 339 2.21 8.36 -1.86
C VAL A 339 1.14 7.40 -1.30
N ILE A 340 0.44 6.66 -2.16
CA ILE A 340 -0.50 5.61 -1.74
C ILE A 340 0.28 4.44 -1.15
N GLU A 341 1.36 3.99 -1.78
CA GLU A 341 2.20 2.91 -1.24
C GLU A 341 2.79 3.27 0.13
N SER A 342 3.21 4.53 0.29
CA SER A 342 3.66 5.10 1.57
C SER A 342 2.55 5.07 2.61
N CYS A 343 1.32 5.39 2.20
CA CYS A 343 0.13 5.33 3.06
C CYS A 343 -0.17 3.89 3.51
N PHE A 344 -0.14 2.93 2.58
CA PHE A 344 -0.31 1.51 2.90
C PHE A 344 0.84 0.95 3.75
N GLY A 345 2.08 1.37 3.51
CA GLY A 345 3.23 1.00 4.33
C GLY A 345 3.04 1.44 5.77
N LYS A 346 2.64 2.70 5.97
CA LYS A 346 2.29 3.24 7.30
C LYS A 346 1.11 2.50 7.94
N PHE A 347 0.08 2.19 7.16
CA PHE A 347 -1.07 1.42 7.63
C PHE A 347 -0.68 -0.01 8.06
N LYS A 348 0.19 -0.70 7.31
CA LYS A 348 0.71 -2.03 7.70
C LYS A 348 1.46 -2.00 9.03
N THR A 349 2.21 -0.92 9.30
CA THR A 349 2.88 -0.70 10.59
C THR A 349 1.89 -0.51 11.75
N LEU A 350 0.69 0.02 11.48
CA LEU A 350 -0.39 0.11 12.46
C LEU A 350 -1.10 -1.23 12.67
N GLU A 351 -1.28 -2.01 11.60
CA GLU A 351 -2.04 -3.26 11.62
C GLU A 351 -1.28 -4.42 12.27
N ARG A 352 0.04 -4.55 12.04
CA ARG A 352 0.95 -5.61 12.56
C ARG A 352 0.24 -6.94 12.88
N GLU A 353 0.12 -7.29 14.16
CA GLU A 353 -0.42 -8.56 14.69
C GLU A 353 -1.89 -8.84 14.35
N GLN A 354 -2.63 -7.82 13.87
CA GLN A 354 -4.04 -7.93 13.50
C GLN A 354 -4.26 -8.30 12.03
N SER A 355 -3.19 -8.41 11.22
CA SER A 355 -3.21 -8.63 9.77
C SER A 355 -3.68 -10.02 9.30
N LYS A 356 -4.02 -10.93 10.20
CA LYS A 356 -4.28 -12.35 9.85
C LYS A 356 -5.70 -12.65 9.33
N GLY A 357 -6.48 -11.67 8.85
CA GLY A 357 -7.80 -11.97 8.29
C GLY A 357 -8.65 -10.81 7.79
N GLY A 358 -8.32 -10.28 6.60
CA GLY A 358 -9.15 -9.35 5.82
C GLY A 358 -9.30 -7.95 6.42
N PHE A 359 -10.09 -7.10 5.75
CA PHE A 359 -10.26 -5.72 6.18
C PHE A 359 -10.91 -5.68 7.56
N THR A 360 -10.17 -5.12 8.51
CA THR A 360 -10.67 -4.87 9.86
C THR A 360 -11.19 -3.45 9.97
N SER A 361 -11.84 -3.14 11.11
CA SER A 361 -12.17 -1.76 11.49
C SER A 361 -10.99 -0.78 11.39
N LEU A 362 -9.74 -1.28 11.44
CA LEU A 362 -8.56 -0.43 11.30
C LEU A 362 -8.45 0.21 9.92
N LEU A 363 -9.19 -0.22 8.91
CA LEU A 363 -9.19 0.43 7.60
C LEU A 363 -9.43 1.95 7.68
N LEU A 364 -10.27 2.41 8.62
CA LEU A 364 -10.45 3.85 8.88
C LEU A 364 -9.17 4.58 9.32
N ALA A 365 -8.24 3.88 9.97
CA ALA A 365 -6.95 4.44 10.35
C ALA A 365 -6.10 4.83 9.13
N LEU A 366 -6.37 4.26 7.94
CA LEU A 366 -5.72 4.69 6.70
C LEU A 366 -6.04 6.16 6.40
N ALA A 367 -7.28 6.60 6.60
CA ALA A 367 -7.64 8.02 6.49
C ALA A 367 -6.93 8.89 7.54
N ALA A 368 -6.57 8.32 8.69
CA ALA A 368 -5.74 9.02 9.69
C ALA A 368 -4.25 9.07 9.31
N CYS A 369 -3.78 8.25 8.37
CA CYS A 369 -2.38 8.26 7.89
C CYS A 369 -2.06 9.40 6.92
N VAL A 370 -3.08 10.14 6.47
CA VAL A 370 -2.96 11.31 5.59
C VAL A 370 -3.43 12.60 6.28
N SER A 371 -3.33 13.73 5.58
CA SER A 371 -3.70 15.08 6.02
C SER A 371 -2.85 15.63 7.16
N GLU A 372 -2.95 16.94 7.34
CA GLU A 372 -2.39 17.62 8.50
C GLU A 372 -3.19 17.29 9.77
N ARG A 373 -2.48 17.16 10.89
CA ARG A 373 -3.02 16.69 12.18
C ARG A 373 -2.68 17.65 13.29
N THR A 374 -3.11 18.90 13.14
CA THR A 374 -2.95 19.89 14.20
C THR A 374 -3.77 19.49 15.43
N GLN A 375 -3.49 20.14 16.56
CA GLN A 375 -4.25 19.92 17.78
C GLN A 375 -5.74 20.21 17.59
N GLU A 376 -6.05 21.24 16.80
CA GLU A 376 -7.40 21.69 16.47
C GLU A 376 -8.14 20.62 15.66
N VAL A 377 -7.47 20.03 14.65
CA VAL A 377 -8.03 18.95 13.84
C VAL A 377 -8.37 17.74 14.71
N VAL A 378 -7.46 17.33 15.60
CA VAL A 378 -7.70 16.19 16.50
C VAL A 378 -8.85 16.50 17.47
N HIS A 379 -8.89 17.72 18.01
CA HIS A 379 -9.95 18.14 18.91
C HIS A 379 -11.32 18.11 18.23
N GLN A 380 -11.45 18.74 17.05
CA GLN A 380 -12.67 18.74 16.25
C GLN A 380 -13.10 17.31 15.87
N ALA A 381 -12.15 16.46 15.52
CA ALA A 381 -12.43 15.06 15.20
C ALA A 381 -13.05 14.32 16.39
N LEU A 382 -12.48 14.48 17.58
CA LEU A 382 -13.00 13.83 18.79
C LEU A 382 -14.26 14.50 19.35
N GLN A 383 -14.62 15.70 18.91
CA GLN A 383 -15.92 16.28 19.24
C GLN A 383 -17.03 15.79 18.30
N SER A 384 -16.80 15.82 16.99
CA SER A 384 -17.80 15.54 15.95
C SER A 384 -17.97 14.04 15.67
N SER A 385 -16.87 13.28 15.60
CA SER A 385 -16.88 11.87 15.29
C SER A 385 -17.06 11.07 16.58
N LYS A 386 -18.26 10.57 16.86
CA LYS A 386 -18.54 9.74 18.06
C LYS A 386 -18.25 8.26 17.75
N THR A 387 -18.02 7.46 18.79
CA THR A 387 -17.78 6.00 18.66
C THR A 387 -18.91 5.31 17.89
N ARG A 388 -20.16 5.73 18.09
CA ARG A 388 -21.31 5.21 17.33
C ARG A 388 -21.18 5.42 15.81
N HIS A 389 -20.61 6.54 15.36
CA HIS A 389 -20.43 6.81 13.92
C HIS A 389 -19.37 5.87 13.33
N VAL A 390 -18.30 5.59 14.08
CA VAL A 390 -17.28 4.61 13.69
C VAL A 390 -17.87 3.21 13.59
N ILE A 391 -18.68 2.78 14.56
CA ILE A 391 -19.34 1.48 14.56
C ILE A 391 -20.30 1.36 13.36
N GLU A 392 -21.09 2.39 13.10
CA GLU A 392 -22.02 2.43 11.97
C GLU A 392 -21.27 2.37 10.63
N TRP A 393 -20.18 3.12 10.49
CA TRP A 393 -19.33 3.06 9.30
C TRP A 393 -18.77 1.64 9.07
N ILE A 394 -18.29 0.97 10.13
CA ILE A 394 -17.78 -0.40 10.03
C ILE A 394 -18.90 -1.34 9.59
N LYS A 395 -20.09 -1.24 10.19
CA LYS A 395 -21.23 -2.10 9.88
C LYS A 395 -21.71 -1.90 8.43
N THR A 396 -21.76 -0.65 7.96
CA THR A 396 -22.25 -0.31 6.62
C THR A 396 -21.23 -0.64 5.52
N LYS A 397 -19.94 -0.35 5.74
CA LYS A 397 -18.89 -0.51 4.70
C LYS A 397 -18.20 -1.86 4.71
N LEU A 398 -17.99 -2.47 5.88
CA LEU A 398 -17.28 -3.75 6.01
C LEU A 398 -18.23 -4.91 6.35
N GLY A 399 -19.44 -4.62 6.81
CA GLY A 399 -20.36 -5.63 7.31
C GLY A 399 -19.71 -6.48 8.41
N ASP A 400 -19.87 -7.79 8.27
CA ASP A 400 -19.31 -8.76 9.19
C ASP A 400 -17.85 -9.10 8.88
N THR A 401 -16.93 -8.39 9.56
CA THR A 401 -15.49 -8.68 9.49
C THR A 401 -15.17 -10.16 9.78
N LEU A 402 -14.10 -10.70 9.19
CA LEU A 402 -13.70 -12.11 9.42
C LEU A 402 -13.50 -12.44 10.91
N GLY A 403 -12.96 -11.50 11.71
CA GLY A 403 -12.86 -11.66 13.16
C GLY A 403 -14.21 -11.72 13.88
N SER A 404 -15.23 -11.00 13.39
CA SER A 404 -16.62 -11.11 13.88
C SER A 404 -17.23 -12.45 13.51
N LYS A 405 -17.09 -12.88 12.24
CA LYS A 405 -17.56 -14.18 11.74
C LYS A 405 -16.94 -15.32 12.54
N ARG A 406 -15.62 -15.29 12.74
CA ARG A 406 -14.87 -16.27 13.54
C ARG A 406 -15.39 -16.35 14.97
N ARG A 407 -15.52 -15.22 15.66
CA ARG A 407 -16.04 -15.20 17.05
C ARG A 407 -17.44 -15.76 17.16
N ARG A 408 -18.38 -15.33 16.30
CA ARG A 408 -19.76 -15.85 16.31
C ARG A 408 -19.82 -17.34 16.01
N ALA A 409 -19.05 -17.83 15.04
CA ALA A 409 -19.01 -19.27 14.72
C ALA A 409 -18.53 -20.12 15.91
N TYR A 410 -17.43 -19.71 16.56
CA TYR A 410 -16.91 -20.46 17.73
C TYR A 410 -17.77 -20.28 18.98
N GLN A 411 -18.37 -19.11 19.21
CA GLN A 411 -19.32 -18.89 20.32
C GLN A 411 -20.60 -19.72 20.13
N ALA A 412 -21.15 -19.79 18.92
CA ALA A 412 -22.31 -20.62 18.62
C ALA A 412 -22.02 -22.12 18.85
N ARG A 413 -20.81 -22.58 18.52
CA ARG A 413 -20.38 -23.95 18.81
C ARG A 413 -20.21 -24.18 20.31
N LYS A 414 -19.57 -23.26 21.03
CA LYS A 414 -19.42 -23.34 22.49
C LYS A 414 -20.78 -23.38 23.20
N ALA A 415 -21.72 -22.54 22.78
CA ALA A 415 -23.10 -22.51 23.29
C ALA A 415 -23.85 -23.83 23.05
N LYS A 416 -23.67 -24.47 21.89
CA LYS A 416 -24.22 -25.80 21.59
C LYS A 416 -23.59 -26.93 22.42
N THR A 417 -22.32 -26.81 22.79
CA THR A 417 -21.64 -27.80 23.65
C THR A 417 -21.97 -27.63 25.14
N THR A 418 -22.37 -26.43 25.56
CA THR A 418 -22.77 -26.14 26.95
C THR A 418 -24.27 -26.23 27.22
N ALA A 419 -25.11 -26.48 26.21
CA ALA A 419 -26.52 -26.76 26.43
C ALA A 419 -26.68 -28.21 26.89
N PRO A 420 -27.21 -28.49 28.11
CA PRO A 420 -27.42 -29.86 28.55
C PRO A 420 -28.50 -30.52 27.68
N THR A 421 -28.20 -31.73 27.21
CA THR A 421 -29.17 -32.67 26.66
C THR A 421 -30.17 -33.03 27.76
N VAL A 422 -31.22 -32.23 27.93
CA VAL A 422 -32.39 -32.66 28.70
C VAL A 422 -33.29 -33.40 27.73
N SER A 423 -33.08 -34.71 27.63
CA SER A 423 -34.11 -35.63 27.13
C SER A 423 -35.26 -35.60 28.14
N LYS A 424 -36.40 -35.01 27.76
CA LYS A 424 -37.65 -35.21 28.47
C LYS A 424 -38.07 -36.68 28.30
N SER A 425 -37.87 -37.51 29.32
CA SER A 425 -38.68 -38.70 29.53
C SER A 425 -39.94 -38.28 30.30
N GLU A 426 -41.04 -38.10 29.58
CA GLU A 426 -42.37 -38.01 30.19
C GLU A 426 -42.80 -39.42 30.61
N THR A 427 -42.73 -39.71 31.91
CA THR A 427 -43.44 -40.86 32.48
C THR A 427 -44.77 -40.34 33.01
N LYS A 428 -45.83 -40.52 32.21
CA LYS A 428 -47.22 -40.36 32.64
C LYS A 428 -47.54 -41.40 33.72
N LEU A 429 -47.92 -40.92 34.91
CA LEU A 429 -48.71 -41.65 35.89
C LEU A 429 -50.19 -41.36 35.59
N GLU A 430 -50.89 -42.31 34.99
CA GLU A 430 -52.36 -42.35 34.97
C GLU A 430 -52.79 -43.58 35.78
N GLY A 431 -53.42 -43.32 36.93
CA GLY A 431 -54.10 -44.34 37.73
C GLY A 431 -55.44 -44.73 37.11
N SER A 432 -55.77 -46.01 37.16
CA SER A 432 -57.13 -46.53 36.95
C SER A 432 -57.73 -46.98 38.29
N PRO A 433 -59.03 -46.74 38.55
CA PRO A 433 -59.72 -47.32 39.70
C PRO A 433 -60.46 -48.63 39.35
N ILE A 434 -60.19 -49.65 40.17
CA ILE A 434 -61.04 -50.73 40.76
C ILE A 434 -62.29 -51.26 40.00
N LEU A 435 -62.39 -52.61 39.90
CA LEU A 435 -63.55 -53.55 40.08
C LEU A 435 -63.38 -54.75 39.12
N ALA A 436 -63.73 -56.01 39.35
CA ALA A 436 -64.11 -56.89 40.46
C ALA A 436 -63.98 -58.35 39.93
N HIS A 437 -63.78 -59.31 40.83
CA HIS A 437 -63.81 -60.77 40.60
C HIS A 437 -65.19 -61.29 40.11
N PRO A 438 -65.33 -62.51 39.54
CA PRO A 438 -64.94 -63.80 40.14
C PRO A 438 -63.56 -64.33 39.73
#